data_AF-A0A9K3LUB3-F1
#
_entry.id   AF-A0A9K3LUB3-F1
#
_cell.length_a   1.000
_cell.length_b   1.000
_cell.length_c   1.000
_cell.angle_alpha   90.00
_cell.angle_beta   90.00
_cell.angle_gamma   90.00
#
_symmetry.space_group_name_H-M   'P 1'
#
loop_
_entity.id
_entity.type
_entity.pdbx_description
1 polymer ?
#
loop_
_entity_poly.entity_id
_entity_poly.type
_entity_poly.pdbx_seq_one_letter_code
_entity_poly.pdbx_strand_id
1 'polypeptide(L)'
;MSAISMATLFFTATTTPLSDSGVTSTSTLFIPLWNNLNGAPNDVVCFVGKADGLETDVASFYGGGGEQCQAANGCGVHVHAGTDCTSTETQLGHWYNNATLSSDPWAIIGYTKTDSNGHGEFANCIRTGYDLTADPSLLDGRAFIVHSEDGSRTSCGLIEKKDDVELAVFVAETTPIAGSTPPMGNTGVKSLVSVLSILADEDGVSDGVCYQGYAMSLEPDVESFLLGTGSIQCDIANGCGTHIHNGTGCETTEGQGGHYYDSGELSVDPWLVESYYTTDSSGSGAFVGCVLTGSGATKYENRPFVVHGTDGSRLSCGILNRTTEVDMTNPSSSAQVVSCTISIVTSVVLSSISFLIS
;
A
#
# COMPACT_ATOMS: atom_id res chain seq x y z
N MET A 1 -15.65 22.55 1.30
CA MET A 1 -15.30 21.18 0.88
C MET A 1 -15.28 20.32 2.13
N SER A 2 -15.89 19.15 2.08
CA SER A 2 -15.77 18.15 3.15
C SER A 2 -14.32 17.71 3.27
N ALA A 3 -13.86 17.34 4.46
CA ALA A 3 -12.52 16.79 4.64
C ALA A 3 -12.39 15.45 3.88
N ILE A 4 -11.20 15.22 3.29
CA ILE A 4 -10.84 13.91 2.78
C ILE A 4 -10.74 12.95 3.98
N SER A 5 -11.30 11.76 3.85
CA SER A 5 -11.14 10.71 4.86
C SER A 5 -10.73 9.41 4.19
N MET A 6 -10.06 8.54 4.94
CA MET A 6 -9.62 7.23 4.49
C MET A 6 -10.25 6.14 5.36
N ALA A 7 -10.57 5.01 4.77
CA ALA A 7 -11.01 3.81 5.47
C ALA A 7 -10.43 2.58 4.76
N THR A 8 -10.47 1.44 5.43
CA THR A 8 -10.00 0.17 4.89
C THR A 8 -10.99 -0.91 5.25
N LEU A 9 -11.34 -1.77 4.29
CA LEU A 9 -12.15 -2.95 4.52
C LEU A 9 -11.26 -4.18 4.45
N PHE A 10 -11.24 -4.96 5.53
CA PHE A 10 -10.37 -6.13 5.64
C PHE A 10 -11.07 -7.43 5.29
N PHE A 11 -10.27 -8.35 4.77
CA PHE A 11 -10.65 -9.71 4.44
C PHE A 11 -9.48 -10.64 4.76
N THR A 12 -9.76 -11.93 4.87
CA THR A 12 -8.72 -12.95 4.97
C THR A 12 -9.00 -14.09 4.00
N ALA A 13 -7.95 -14.75 3.56
CA ALA A 13 -8.03 -16.05 2.91
C ALA A 13 -7.09 -17.02 3.60
N THR A 14 -7.62 -18.17 4.03
CA THR A 14 -6.83 -19.32 4.44
C THR A 14 -7.06 -20.43 3.44
N THR A 15 -6.01 -20.86 2.76
CA THR A 15 -6.11 -21.89 1.72
C THR A 15 -5.74 -23.26 2.29
N THR A 16 -6.45 -24.29 1.82
CA THR A 16 -6.13 -25.69 2.11
C THR A 16 -5.55 -26.37 0.87
N PRO A 17 -4.76 -27.45 1.04
CA PRO A 17 -4.17 -28.16 -0.07
C PRO A 17 -5.22 -28.66 -1.06
N LEU A 18 -4.98 -28.43 -2.34
CA LEU A 18 -5.68 -29.11 -3.42
C LEU A 18 -4.96 -30.42 -3.72
N SER A 19 -5.70 -31.53 -3.71
CA SER A 19 -5.13 -32.87 -3.88
C SER A 19 -4.00 -33.15 -2.87
N ASP A 20 -2.86 -33.69 -3.32
CA ASP A 20 -1.73 -34.08 -2.48
C ASP A 20 -0.62 -33.00 -2.42
N SER A 21 -0.92 -31.73 -2.74
CA SER A 21 0.10 -30.67 -2.82
C SER A 21 0.80 -30.40 -1.48
N GLY A 22 0.10 -30.56 -0.36
CA GLY A 22 0.60 -30.17 0.97
C GLY A 22 0.71 -28.65 1.20
N VAL A 23 0.38 -27.81 0.21
CA VAL A 23 0.52 -26.35 0.29
C VAL A 23 -0.63 -25.75 1.09
N THR A 24 -0.29 -24.89 2.06
CA THR A 24 -1.23 -24.06 2.81
C THR A 24 -0.81 -22.60 2.74
N SER A 25 -1.75 -21.68 2.82
CA SER A 25 -1.44 -20.25 2.91
C SER A 25 -2.42 -19.50 3.79
N THR A 26 -1.95 -18.40 4.35
CA THR A 26 -2.76 -17.41 5.05
C THR A 26 -2.48 -16.04 4.45
N SER A 27 -3.54 -15.24 4.27
CA SER A 27 -3.42 -13.92 3.65
C SER A 27 -4.42 -12.96 4.26
N THR A 28 -3.96 -11.75 4.53
CA THR A 28 -4.82 -10.60 4.81
C THR A 28 -4.94 -9.80 3.52
N LEU A 29 -6.18 -9.50 3.13
CA LEU A 29 -6.48 -8.65 2.00
C LEU A 29 -7.23 -7.41 2.49
N PHE A 30 -7.16 -6.33 1.73
CA PHE A 30 -7.97 -5.17 1.99
C PHE A 30 -8.31 -4.36 0.75
N ILE A 31 -9.43 -3.64 0.86
CA ILE A 31 -9.85 -2.62 -0.09
C ILE A 31 -9.60 -1.25 0.56
N PRO A 32 -8.74 -0.41 -0.02
CA PRO A 32 -8.55 0.96 0.43
C PRO A 32 -9.70 1.84 -0.06
N LEU A 33 -10.20 2.74 0.80
CA LEU A 33 -11.33 3.61 0.50
C LEU A 33 -10.97 5.07 0.80
N TRP A 34 -11.28 5.97 -0.13
CA TRP A 34 -11.17 7.41 0.07
C TRP A 34 -12.53 8.07 -0.13
N ASN A 35 -12.92 8.92 0.82
CA ASN A 35 -14.10 9.76 0.69
C ASN A 35 -13.69 11.20 0.37
N ASN A 36 -14.45 11.85 -0.50
CA ASN A 36 -14.23 13.24 -0.93
C ASN A 36 -12.87 13.50 -1.61
N LEU A 37 -12.27 12.48 -2.23
CA LEU A 37 -11.06 12.61 -3.05
C LEU A 37 -11.37 12.22 -4.49
N ASN A 38 -11.30 13.18 -5.39
CA ASN A 38 -11.52 12.93 -6.81
C ASN A 38 -10.32 12.17 -7.41
N GLY A 39 -10.59 11.22 -8.31
CA GLY A 39 -9.54 10.42 -8.95
C GLY A 39 -8.86 9.38 -8.05
N ALA A 40 -9.34 9.16 -6.82
CA ALA A 40 -8.87 8.03 -6.01
C ALA A 40 -9.20 6.70 -6.71
N PRO A 41 -8.28 5.71 -6.70
CA PRO A 41 -8.55 4.43 -7.31
C PRO A 41 -9.69 3.73 -6.56
N ASN A 42 -10.66 3.20 -7.30
CA ASN A 42 -11.82 2.52 -6.74
C ASN A 42 -11.79 1.00 -6.98
N ASP A 43 -10.75 0.50 -7.64
CA ASP A 43 -10.68 -0.87 -8.15
C ASP A 43 -9.51 -1.68 -7.60
N VAL A 44 -8.90 -1.23 -6.51
CA VAL A 44 -7.69 -1.84 -5.94
C VAL A 44 -8.03 -2.86 -4.86
N VAL A 45 -7.40 -4.03 -4.93
CA VAL A 45 -7.29 -4.99 -3.82
C VAL A 45 -5.82 -5.15 -3.47
N CYS A 46 -5.50 -4.94 -2.20
CA CYS A 46 -4.16 -5.17 -1.67
C CYS A 46 -4.16 -6.44 -0.81
N PHE A 47 -3.03 -7.13 -0.76
CA PHE A 47 -2.87 -8.31 0.08
C PHE A 47 -1.44 -8.52 0.52
N VAL A 48 -1.30 -9.16 1.69
CA VAL A 48 -0.05 -9.66 2.24
C VAL A 48 -0.32 -11.04 2.81
N GLY A 49 0.58 -11.99 2.56
CA GLY A 49 0.43 -13.33 3.07
C GLY A 49 1.67 -14.18 2.92
N LYS A 50 1.55 -15.40 3.44
CA LYS A 50 2.57 -16.43 3.37
C LYS A 50 1.97 -17.75 2.94
N ALA A 51 2.80 -18.60 2.34
CA ALA A 51 2.48 -19.97 2.01
C ALA A 51 3.61 -20.90 2.46
N ASP A 52 3.23 -22.09 2.91
CA ASP A 52 4.13 -23.15 3.36
C ASP A 52 3.88 -24.41 2.53
N GLY A 53 4.92 -25.24 2.41
CA GLY A 53 4.88 -26.48 1.63
C GLY A 53 5.07 -26.29 0.13
N LEU A 54 5.52 -25.11 -0.30
CA LEU A 54 5.90 -24.83 -1.69
C LEU A 54 7.19 -25.55 -2.06
N GLU A 55 7.55 -25.52 -3.35
CA GLU A 55 8.88 -25.91 -3.79
C GLU A 55 9.97 -25.09 -3.07
N THR A 56 11.08 -25.73 -2.71
CA THR A 56 12.17 -25.12 -1.93
C THR A 56 13.11 -24.31 -2.81
N ASP A 57 13.70 -23.26 -2.24
CA ASP A 57 14.76 -22.45 -2.87
C ASP A 57 14.35 -21.86 -4.24
N VAL A 58 13.07 -21.53 -4.42
CA VAL A 58 12.56 -20.89 -5.63
C VAL A 58 13.11 -19.46 -5.70
N ALA A 59 13.58 -19.07 -6.88
CA ALA A 59 13.85 -17.68 -7.24
C ALA A 59 13.11 -17.36 -8.55
N SER A 60 11.98 -16.67 -8.42
CA SER A 60 11.09 -16.33 -9.53
C SER A 60 11.73 -15.39 -10.53
N PHE A 61 11.45 -15.62 -11.81
CA PHE A 61 11.71 -14.68 -12.89
C PHE A 61 11.05 -13.31 -12.66
N TYR A 62 9.88 -13.29 -11.99
CA TYR A 62 9.11 -12.08 -11.69
C TYR A 62 9.56 -11.40 -10.38
N GLY A 63 10.85 -11.12 -10.26
CA GLY A 63 11.39 -10.28 -9.17
C GLY A 63 12.19 -11.01 -8.09
N GLY A 64 12.30 -12.34 -8.14
CA GLY A 64 13.16 -13.13 -7.25
C GLY A 64 14.64 -13.12 -7.64
N GLY A 65 14.97 -12.61 -8.83
CA GLY A 65 16.33 -12.61 -9.37
C GLY A 65 16.80 -13.96 -9.93
N GLY A 66 15.87 -14.90 -10.16
CA GLY A 66 16.15 -16.22 -10.75
C GLY A 66 15.44 -16.45 -12.10
N GLU A 67 15.42 -17.71 -12.54
CA GLU A 67 14.82 -18.13 -13.81
C GLU A 67 13.60 -19.06 -13.63
N GLN A 68 13.16 -19.30 -12.39
CA GLN A 68 12.02 -20.17 -12.10
C GLN A 68 10.69 -19.44 -12.32
N CYS A 69 9.57 -20.19 -12.24
CA CYS A 69 8.20 -19.64 -12.37
C CYS A 69 7.86 -19.09 -13.77
N GLN A 70 8.53 -19.55 -14.83
CA GLN A 70 8.25 -19.09 -16.21
C GLN A 70 6.96 -19.68 -16.81
N ALA A 71 6.39 -20.72 -16.18
CA ALA A 71 5.11 -21.26 -16.60
C ALA A 71 3.99 -20.22 -16.45
N ALA A 72 2.91 -20.37 -17.22
CA ALA A 72 1.74 -19.52 -17.03
C ALA A 72 1.21 -19.72 -15.60
N ASN A 73 1.06 -18.61 -14.85
CA ASN A 73 0.70 -18.60 -13.43
C ASN A 73 1.73 -19.24 -12.50
N GLY A 74 2.96 -19.50 -12.97
CA GLY A 74 4.03 -20.03 -12.14
C GLY A 74 4.26 -19.14 -10.92
N CYS A 75 4.26 -19.75 -9.73
CA CYS A 75 4.41 -19.08 -8.44
C CYS A 75 3.31 -18.02 -8.14
N GLY A 76 2.20 -18.10 -8.86
CA GLY A 76 1.10 -17.15 -8.80
C GLY A 76 0.32 -17.21 -7.48
N VAL A 77 -0.18 -16.05 -7.05
CA VAL A 77 -1.08 -15.91 -5.90
C VAL A 77 -2.22 -14.97 -6.29
N HIS A 78 -3.41 -15.52 -6.52
CA HIS A 78 -4.46 -14.82 -7.28
C HIS A 78 -5.83 -14.90 -6.63
N VAL A 79 -6.62 -13.85 -6.83
CA VAL A 79 -8.07 -13.91 -6.67
C VAL A 79 -8.68 -14.45 -7.96
N HIS A 80 -9.50 -15.47 -7.84
CA HIS A 80 -10.21 -16.12 -8.93
C HIS A 80 -11.70 -15.77 -8.92
N ALA A 81 -12.32 -15.81 -10.09
CA ALA A 81 -13.72 -15.43 -10.27
C ALA A 81 -14.69 -16.44 -9.64
N GLY A 82 -14.21 -17.67 -9.38
CA GLY A 82 -14.97 -18.71 -8.72
C GLY A 82 -15.25 -18.39 -7.26
N THR A 83 -16.24 -19.07 -6.71
CA THR A 83 -16.64 -18.95 -5.30
C THR A 83 -16.69 -20.32 -4.62
N ASP A 84 -15.94 -21.28 -5.16
CA ASP A 84 -15.91 -22.67 -4.72
C ASP A 84 -14.57 -23.31 -5.12
N CYS A 85 -13.92 -23.94 -4.15
CA CYS A 85 -12.60 -24.57 -4.26
C CYS A 85 -12.62 -26.04 -4.72
N THR A 86 -13.78 -26.65 -4.99
CA THR A 86 -13.93 -28.10 -5.22
C THR A 86 -13.36 -28.58 -6.55
N SER A 87 -13.38 -27.77 -7.61
CA SER A 87 -12.78 -28.13 -8.90
C SER A 87 -12.27 -26.92 -9.68
N THR A 88 -11.48 -27.17 -10.72
CA THR A 88 -10.99 -26.10 -11.62
C THR A 88 -12.13 -25.32 -12.29
N GLU A 89 -13.25 -25.99 -12.57
CA GLU A 89 -14.44 -25.42 -13.20
C GLU A 89 -15.22 -24.52 -12.25
N THR A 90 -15.19 -24.79 -10.94
CA THR A 90 -15.86 -23.95 -9.94
C THR A 90 -14.98 -22.81 -9.45
N GLN A 91 -13.66 -23.01 -9.48
CA GLN A 91 -12.65 -22.01 -9.18
C GLN A 91 -12.55 -20.94 -10.29
N LEU A 92 -12.86 -21.27 -11.56
CA LEU A 92 -12.81 -20.35 -12.71
C LEU A 92 -11.42 -19.71 -12.93
N GLY A 93 -11.33 -18.75 -13.86
CA GLY A 93 -10.09 -17.99 -14.13
C GLY A 93 -9.86 -16.84 -13.14
N HIS A 94 -8.83 -16.03 -13.38
CA HIS A 94 -8.52 -14.86 -12.56
C HIS A 94 -9.67 -13.87 -12.53
N TRP A 95 -9.84 -13.20 -11.38
CA TRP A 95 -10.91 -12.25 -11.16
C TRP A 95 -10.50 -10.83 -11.52
N TYR A 96 -10.92 -10.37 -12.69
CA TYR A 96 -10.76 -8.98 -13.12
C TYR A 96 -11.85 -8.61 -14.13
N ASN A 97 -12.12 -7.32 -14.26
CA ASN A 97 -13.09 -6.79 -15.20
C ASN A 97 -12.44 -6.55 -16.57
N ASN A 98 -12.61 -7.50 -17.48
CA ASN A 98 -12.10 -7.42 -18.85
C ASN A 98 -12.79 -6.36 -19.74
N ALA A 99 -13.85 -5.72 -19.27
CA ALA A 99 -14.43 -4.56 -19.94
C ALA A 99 -13.69 -3.26 -19.58
N THR A 100 -13.00 -3.24 -18.44
CA THR A 100 -12.22 -2.09 -17.95
C THR A 100 -10.74 -2.25 -18.27
N LEU A 101 -10.19 -3.46 -18.13
CA LEU A 101 -8.77 -3.76 -18.31
C LEU A 101 -8.52 -4.55 -19.59
N SER A 102 -7.53 -4.13 -20.37
CA SER A 102 -7.14 -4.77 -21.63
C SER A 102 -6.24 -6.00 -21.47
N SER A 103 -5.66 -6.18 -20.29
CA SER A 103 -4.78 -7.29 -19.94
C SER A 103 -5.09 -7.81 -18.54
N ASP A 104 -4.77 -9.09 -18.31
CA ASP A 104 -4.92 -9.73 -17.01
C ASP A 104 -3.93 -9.13 -15.99
N PRO A 105 -4.43 -8.46 -14.92
CA PRO A 105 -3.56 -7.81 -13.94
C PRO A 105 -2.86 -8.81 -13.00
N TRP A 106 -3.26 -10.09 -13.02
CA TRP A 106 -2.71 -11.14 -12.15
C TRP A 106 -1.54 -11.90 -12.78
N ALA A 107 -1.31 -11.73 -14.08
CA ALA A 107 -0.40 -12.59 -14.87
C ALA A 107 1.05 -12.69 -14.34
N ILE A 108 1.53 -11.66 -13.61
CA ILE A 108 2.89 -11.60 -13.06
C ILE A 108 2.90 -11.52 -11.53
N ILE A 109 1.75 -11.75 -10.88
CA ILE A 109 1.56 -11.54 -9.45
C ILE A 109 1.70 -12.86 -8.72
N GLY A 110 2.57 -12.90 -7.71
CA GLY A 110 2.89 -14.12 -7.00
C GLY A 110 3.94 -13.93 -5.90
N TYR A 111 4.41 -15.05 -5.35
CA TYR A 111 5.59 -15.04 -4.50
C TYR A 111 6.85 -15.00 -5.36
N THR A 112 7.86 -14.26 -4.91
CA THR A 112 9.10 -14.06 -5.68
C THR A 112 10.19 -15.05 -5.30
N LYS A 113 10.13 -15.61 -4.09
CA LYS A 113 11.11 -16.57 -3.59
C LYS A 113 10.51 -17.53 -2.56
N THR A 114 11.17 -18.66 -2.36
CA THR A 114 10.93 -19.55 -1.21
C THR A 114 12.23 -19.91 -0.51
N ASP A 115 12.16 -20.25 0.77
CA ASP A 115 13.30 -20.73 1.54
C ASP A 115 13.56 -22.24 1.35
N SER A 116 14.55 -22.78 2.05
CA SER A 116 14.91 -24.21 2.01
C SER A 116 13.85 -25.14 2.61
N ASN A 117 12.80 -24.60 3.22
CA ASN A 117 11.67 -25.34 3.79
C ASN A 117 10.40 -25.21 2.93
N GLY A 118 10.45 -24.46 1.83
CA GLY A 118 9.27 -24.23 0.99
C GLY A 118 8.33 -23.19 1.58
N HIS A 119 8.86 -22.28 2.40
CA HIS A 119 8.13 -21.11 2.90
C HIS A 119 8.32 -19.95 1.93
N GLY A 120 7.22 -19.29 1.53
CA GLY A 120 7.24 -18.12 0.66
C GLY A 120 6.28 -17.05 1.14
N GLU A 121 6.68 -15.79 0.97
CA GLU A 121 5.90 -14.61 1.34
C GLU A 121 5.56 -13.79 0.09
N PHE A 122 4.45 -13.04 0.16
CA PHE A 122 3.97 -12.23 -0.95
C PHE A 122 3.20 -11.00 -0.46
N ALA A 123 3.34 -9.89 -1.17
CA ALA A 123 2.64 -8.63 -0.91
C ALA A 123 2.44 -7.86 -2.21
N ASN A 124 1.22 -7.45 -2.54
CA ASN A 124 0.92 -6.67 -3.75
C ASN A 124 -0.39 -5.87 -3.61
N CYS A 125 -0.56 -4.84 -4.45
CA CYS A 125 -1.82 -4.12 -4.68
C CYS A 125 -2.20 -4.18 -6.16
N ILE A 126 -3.39 -4.71 -6.46
CA ILE A 126 -3.82 -5.06 -7.82
C ILE A 126 -5.07 -4.28 -8.19
N ARG A 127 -5.05 -3.60 -9.35
CA ARG A 127 -6.24 -3.02 -9.97
C ARG A 127 -7.04 -4.11 -10.65
N THR A 128 -8.24 -4.37 -10.15
CA THR A 128 -9.14 -5.42 -10.62
C THR A 128 -10.09 -4.94 -11.73
N GLY A 129 -10.27 -3.63 -11.88
CA GLY A 129 -11.24 -3.01 -12.80
C GLY A 129 -12.71 -3.11 -12.35
N TYR A 130 -12.99 -3.69 -11.18
CA TYR A 130 -14.31 -3.65 -10.53
C TYR A 130 -14.40 -2.44 -9.60
N ASP A 131 -15.54 -1.77 -9.53
CA ASP A 131 -15.73 -0.64 -8.59
C ASP A 131 -16.00 -1.16 -7.17
N LEU A 132 -14.93 -1.37 -6.43
CA LEU A 132 -14.93 -1.90 -5.07
C LEU A 132 -15.21 -0.81 -4.02
N THR A 133 -15.13 0.46 -4.40
CA THR A 133 -15.65 1.54 -3.54
C THR A 133 -17.17 1.54 -3.53
N ALA A 134 -17.80 1.31 -4.70
CA ALA A 134 -19.25 1.21 -4.81
C ALA A 134 -19.81 -0.12 -4.26
N ASP A 135 -19.13 -1.23 -4.53
CA ASP A 135 -19.54 -2.56 -4.07
C ASP A 135 -18.35 -3.42 -3.61
N PRO A 136 -17.91 -3.25 -2.34
CA PRO A 136 -16.82 -4.06 -1.79
C PRO A 136 -17.21 -5.52 -1.56
N SER A 137 -18.51 -5.87 -1.63
CA SER A 137 -18.96 -7.25 -1.45
C SER A 137 -18.57 -8.16 -2.63
N LEU A 138 -18.16 -7.59 -3.76
CA LEU A 138 -17.72 -8.35 -4.93
C LEU A 138 -16.47 -9.22 -4.67
N LEU A 139 -15.66 -8.85 -3.67
CA LEU A 139 -14.46 -9.59 -3.25
C LEU A 139 -14.80 -10.75 -2.30
N ASP A 140 -15.84 -10.61 -1.48
CA ASP A 140 -16.22 -11.62 -0.48
C ASP A 140 -16.66 -12.93 -1.16
N GLY A 141 -16.21 -14.06 -0.62
CA GLY A 141 -16.49 -15.39 -1.12
C GLY A 141 -15.76 -15.79 -2.41
N ARG A 142 -14.91 -14.93 -2.99
CA ARG A 142 -14.06 -15.31 -4.14
C ARG A 142 -13.01 -16.33 -3.72
N ALA A 143 -12.62 -17.22 -4.64
CA ALA A 143 -11.53 -18.15 -4.41
C ALA A 143 -10.18 -17.42 -4.45
N PHE A 144 -9.34 -17.63 -3.44
CA PHE A 144 -7.94 -17.24 -3.40
C PHE A 144 -7.09 -18.48 -3.60
N ILE A 145 -6.19 -18.45 -4.59
CA ILE A 145 -5.46 -19.64 -5.05
C ILE A 145 -3.97 -19.35 -5.07
N VAL A 146 -3.20 -20.30 -4.56
CA VAL A 146 -1.74 -20.34 -4.71
C VAL A 146 -1.39 -21.35 -5.80
N HIS A 147 -0.41 -21.00 -6.62
CA HIS A 147 0.10 -21.83 -7.70
C HIS A 147 1.54 -22.27 -7.44
N SER A 148 1.90 -23.47 -7.91
CA SER A 148 3.27 -23.99 -7.93
C SER A 148 4.13 -23.33 -9.00
N GLU A 149 5.42 -23.68 -9.05
CA GLU A 149 6.36 -23.18 -10.07
C GLU A 149 5.89 -23.49 -11.51
N ASP A 150 5.26 -24.65 -11.72
CA ASP A 150 4.73 -25.08 -13.01
C ASP A 150 3.35 -24.45 -13.36
N GLY A 151 2.81 -23.60 -12.48
CA GLY A 151 1.54 -22.91 -12.66
C GLY A 151 0.30 -23.73 -12.29
N SER A 152 0.46 -24.97 -11.82
CA SER A 152 -0.66 -25.76 -11.31
C SER A 152 -1.21 -25.16 -10.01
N ARG A 153 -2.50 -25.35 -9.74
CA ARG A 153 -3.15 -24.85 -8.53
C ARG A 153 -2.82 -25.78 -7.36
N THR A 154 -2.18 -25.27 -6.33
CA THR A 154 -1.71 -26.07 -5.20
C THR A 154 -2.59 -25.92 -3.97
N SER A 155 -3.20 -24.77 -3.74
CA SER A 155 -4.12 -24.56 -2.60
C SER A 155 -5.25 -23.61 -2.96
N CYS A 156 -6.38 -23.74 -2.26
CA CYS A 156 -7.52 -22.85 -2.44
C CYS A 156 -8.24 -22.57 -1.12
N GLY A 157 -8.71 -21.33 -0.96
CA GLY A 157 -9.55 -20.90 0.15
C GLY A 157 -10.53 -19.82 -0.32
N LEU A 158 -11.65 -19.66 0.36
CA LEU A 158 -12.57 -18.55 0.05
C LEU A 158 -12.17 -17.32 0.86
N ILE A 159 -12.25 -16.16 0.22
CA ILE A 159 -12.03 -14.86 0.86
C ILE A 159 -13.22 -14.58 1.78
N GLU A 160 -12.94 -14.19 3.02
CA GLU A 160 -13.96 -13.85 4.00
C GLU A 160 -13.72 -12.44 4.52
N LYS A 161 -14.76 -11.61 4.55
CA LYS A 161 -14.71 -10.31 5.21
C LYS A 161 -14.36 -10.45 6.70
N LYS A 162 -13.51 -9.55 7.21
CA LYS A 162 -13.20 -9.41 8.64
C LYS A 162 -13.52 -7.99 9.12
N ASP A 163 -14.19 -7.90 10.26
CA ASP A 163 -14.53 -6.61 10.87
C ASP A 163 -13.36 -6.03 11.68
N ASP A 164 -12.53 -6.90 12.29
CA ASP A 164 -11.35 -6.51 13.05
C ASP A 164 -10.14 -7.36 12.63
N VAL A 165 -9.02 -6.69 12.39
CA VAL A 165 -7.70 -7.32 12.17
C VAL A 165 -6.70 -6.65 13.11
N GLU A 166 -5.91 -7.45 13.80
CA GLU A 166 -4.85 -6.94 14.67
C GLU A 166 -3.68 -6.45 13.82
N LEU A 167 -3.42 -5.14 13.85
CA LEU A 167 -2.42 -4.49 13.01
C LEU A 167 -1.65 -3.44 13.83
N ALA A 168 -0.35 -3.32 13.57
CA ALA A 168 0.39 -2.14 14.00
C ALA A 168 0.17 -1.02 12.97
N VAL A 169 -0.43 0.08 13.41
CA VAL A 169 -0.73 1.23 12.56
C VAL A 169 0.24 2.37 12.88
N PHE A 170 0.84 2.95 11.84
CA PHE A 170 1.68 4.13 11.93
C PHE A 170 1.11 5.24 11.04
N VAL A 171 1.15 6.47 11.51
CA VAL A 171 0.61 7.62 10.78
C VAL A 171 1.69 8.68 10.62
N ALA A 172 1.73 9.33 9.46
CA ALA A 172 2.49 10.54 9.24
C ALA A 172 1.66 11.59 8.51
N GLU A 173 1.69 12.81 9.00
CA GLU A 173 1.37 14.00 8.22
C GLU A 173 2.67 14.55 7.64
N THR A 174 2.75 14.67 6.32
CA THR A 174 3.94 15.22 5.66
C THR A 174 3.81 16.74 5.48
N THR A 175 4.96 17.41 5.59
CA THR A 175 5.07 18.84 5.34
C THR A 175 6.10 19.09 4.24
N PRO A 176 6.02 20.25 3.52
CA PRO A 176 6.96 20.56 2.46
C PRO A 176 8.41 20.55 2.98
N ILE A 177 9.30 19.87 2.26
CA ILE A 177 10.73 19.87 2.59
C ILE A 177 11.32 21.26 2.35
N ALA A 178 12.18 21.72 3.25
CA ALA A 178 12.85 23.02 3.10
C ALA A 178 13.65 23.07 1.78
N GLY A 179 13.32 24.06 0.93
CA GLY A 179 13.97 24.24 -0.37
C GLY A 179 13.41 23.39 -1.50
N SER A 180 12.37 22.57 -1.27
CA SER A 180 11.64 21.94 -2.37
C SER A 180 10.88 23.00 -3.18
N THR A 181 10.80 22.79 -4.50
CA THR A 181 10.02 23.67 -5.38
C THR A 181 8.58 23.16 -5.43
N PRO A 182 7.57 23.96 -5.03
CA PRO A 182 6.19 23.54 -5.14
C PRO A 182 5.81 23.27 -6.60
N PRO A 183 5.21 22.11 -6.93
CA PRO A 183 4.71 21.85 -8.28
C PRO A 183 3.54 22.77 -8.65
N MET A 184 2.72 23.15 -7.66
CA MET A 184 1.54 23.99 -7.85
C MET A 184 1.52 25.16 -6.86
N GLY A 185 1.35 26.37 -7.41
CA GLY A 185 1.16 27.59 -6.63
C GLY A 185 2.33 27.91 -5.70
N ASN A 186 2.04 28.52 -4.55
CA ASN A 186 3.04 28.85 -3.53
C ASN A 186 2.97 27.92 -2.31
N THR A 187 2.12 26.89 -2.37
CA THR A 187 1.91 25.92 -1.29
C THR A 187 2.64 24.63 -1.64
N GLY A 188 3.62 24.24 -0.81
CA GLY A 188 4.28 22.96 -0.99
C GLY A 188 3.36 21.77 -0.71
N VAL A 189 3.80 20.59 -1.13
CA VAL A 189 3.05 19.33 -0.98
C VAL A 189 2.83 19.00 0.50
N LYS A 190 1.62 18.50 0.78
CA LYS A 190 1.26 17.90 2.07
C LYS A 190 0.53 16.59 1.81
N SER A 191 0.70 15.63 2.70
CA SER A 191 0.00 14.35 2.64
C SER A 191 -0.35 13.84 4.02
N LEU A 192 -1.33 12.94 4.08
CA LEU A 192 -1.60 12.08 5.21
C LEU A 192 -1.41 10.64 4.75
N VAL A 193 -0.67 9.85 5.51
CA VAL A 193 -0.47 8.42 5.25
C VAL A 193 -0.76 7.60 6.50
N SER A 194 -1.45 6.48 6.31
CA SER A 194 -1.55 5.38 7.27
C SER A 194 -0.75 4.19 6.74
N VAL A 195 0.16 3.69 7.55
CA VAL A 195 1.00 2.52 7.29
C VAL A 195 0.50 1.38 8.16
N LEU A 196 0.18 0.25 7.53
CA LEU A 196 -0.27 -0.98 8.12
C LEU A 196 0.89 -1.98 8.08
N SER A 197 1.52 -2.22 9.22
CA SER A 197 2.46 -3.33 9.37
C SER A 197 1.63 -4.52 9.81
N ILE A 198 1.29 -5.36 8.85
CA ILE A 198 0.09 -6.20 8.98
C ILE A 198 0.29 -7.33 10.00
N LEU A 199 1.50 -7.76 10.33
CA LEU A 199 1.62 -9.12 10.86
C LEU A 199 2.76 -9.29 11.89
N ALA A 200 2.62 -8.63 13.04
CA ALA A 200 3.56 -8.78 14.16
C ALA A 200 3.33 -10.04 15.03
N ASP A 201 2.27 -10.82 14.76
CA ASP A 201 2.01 -12.11 15.40
C ASP A 201 2.72 -13.26 14.67
N GLU A 202 2.90 -14.40 15.34
CA GLU A 202 3.61 -15.58 14.80
C GLU A 202 3.00 -16.11 13.48
N ASP A 203 1.77 -15.73 13.18
CA ASP A 203 1.00 -16.18 12.02
C ASP A 203 1.03 -15.26 10.79
N GLY A 204 1.91 -14.25 10.72
CA GLY A 204 2.05 -13.51 9.46
C GLY A 204 3.45 -13.07 9.04
N VAL A 205 3.50 -12.09 8.13
CA VAL A 205 4.66 -11.69 7.31
C VAL A 205 5.36 -10.49 7.95
N SER A 206 6.46 -10.77 8.64
CA SER A 206 7.11 -9.80 9.54
C SER A 206 7.70 -8.58 8.84
N ASP A 207 8.08 -8.71 7.57
CA ASP A 207 8.65 -7.67 6.72
C ASP A 207 7.67 -7.11 5.69
N GLY A 208 6.41 -7.56 5.74
CA GLY A 208 5.32 -7.08 4.92
C GLY A 208 4.74 -5.78 5.48
N VAL A 209 4.71 -4.75 4.63
CA VAL A 209 4.12 -3.45 4.98
C VAL A 209 3.22 -2.97 3.86
N CYS A 210 2.07 -2.45 4.25
CA CYS A 210 1.18 -1.74 3.36
C CYS A 210 0.99 -0.32 3.82
N TYR A 211 0.58 0.56 2.92
CA TYR A 211 0.26 1.94 3.26
C TYR A 211 -0.84 2.45 2.35
N GLN A 212 -1.64 3.39 2.85
CA GLN A 212 -2.59 4.16 2.06
C GLN A 212 -2.54 5.62 2.49
N GLY A 213 -2.74 6.52 1.54
CA GLY A 213 -2.69 7.94 1.81
C GLY A 213 -3.23 8.79 0.68
N TYR A 214 -3.16 10.09 0.88
CA TYR A 214 -3.41 11.07 -0.17
C TYR A 214 -2.45 12.24 -0.02
N ALA A 215 -2.12 12.88 -1.14
CA ALA A 215 -1.31 14.09 -1.20
C ALA A 215 -2.06 15.20 -1.93
N MET A 216 -1.73 16.44 -1.60
CA MET A 216 -2.30 17.65 -2.17
C MET A 216 -1.19 18.59 -2.66
N SER A 217 -1.53 19.47 -3.60
CA SER A 217 -0.59 20.42 -4.24
C SER A 217 0.54 19.73 -5.03
N LEU A 218 0.29 18.52 -5.52
CA LEU A 218 1.14 17.86 -6.51
C LEU A 218 1.01 18.54 -7.88
N GLU A 219 1.82 18.13 -8.85
CA GLU A 219 1.60 18.50 -10.26
C GLU A 219 0.21 17.99 -10.68
N PRO A 220 -0.64 18.83 -11.28
CA PRO A 220 -2.00 18.43 -11.69
C PRO A 220 -2.01 17.55 -12.93
N ASP A 221 -3.06 16.75 -13.06
CA ASP A 221 -3.34 15.90 -14.24
C ASP A 221 -2.19 14.94 -14.59
N VAL A 222 -1.54 14.38 -13.56
CA VAL A 222 -0.50 13.36 -13.67
C VAL A 222 -1.15 11.98 -13.74
N GLU A 223 -0.64 11.12 -14.62
CA GLU A 223 -0.91 9.69 -14.67
C GLU A 223 0.39 8.92 -14.44
N SER A 224 0.42 8.03 -13.45
CA SER A 224 1.59 7.18 -13.22
C SER A 224 1.54 5.86 -13.98
N PHE A 225 2.67 5.15 -13.98
CA PHE A 225 2.80 3.83 -14.58
C PHE A 225 1.82 2.80 -13.99
N LEU A 226 1.31 3.02 -12.76
CA LEU A 226 0.34 2.14 -12.10
C LEU A 226 -0.99 2.01 -12.85
N LEU A 227 -1.31 2.97 -13.73
CA LEU A 227 -2.55 2.91 -14.51
C LEU A 227 -2.46 1.98 -15.74
N GLY A 228 -1.25 1.59 -16.16
CA GLY A 228 -1.06 0.81 -17.37
C GLY A 228 -1.47 1.52 -18.67
N THR A 229 -1.64 2.86 -18.65
CA THR A 229 -2.04 3.67 -19.81
C THR A 229 -0.90 3.91 -20.81
N GLY A 230 0.34 3.57 -20.43
CA GLY A 230 1.55 3.90 -21.17
C GLY A 230 2.05 5.33 -20.92
N SER A 231 1.57 5.99 -19.85
CA SER A 231 2.10 7.29 -19.41
C SER A 231 3.59 7.21 -19.08
N ILE A 232 4.31 8.28 -19.43
CA ILE A 232 5.74 8.48 -19.14
C ILE A 232 5.99 9.58 -18.10
N GLN A 233 4.93 10.16 -17.52
CA GLN A 233 5.06 11.31 -16.59
C GLN A 233 5.82 10.96 -15.31
N CYS A 234 5.88 9.69 -14.96
CA CYS A 234 6.58 9.17 -13.78
C CYS A 234 7.72 8.19 -14.15
N ASP A 235 8.19 8.19 -15.41
CA ASP A 235 9.19 7.23 -15.94
C ASP A 235 10.64 7.62 -15.61
N ILE A 236 10.84 8.22 -14.44
CA ILE A 236 12.15 8.56 -13.88
C ILE A 236 12.29 7.91 -12.51
N ALA A 237 13.53 7.71 -12.06
CA ALA A 237 13.79 7.17 -10.73
C ALA A 237 13.06 7.98 -9.64
N ASN A 238 12.21 7.31 -8.87
CA ASN A 238 11.32 7.87 -7.85
C ASN A 238 10.22 8.81 -8.37
N GLY A 239 10.01 8.90 -9.69
CA GLY A 239 8.93 9.68 -10.27
C GLY A 239 7.59 9.27 -9.66
N CYS A 240 6.89 10.23 -9.06
CA CYS A 240 5.58 10.03 -8.41
C CYS A 240 5.60 9.09 -7.18
N GLY A 241 6.79 8.70 -6.72
CA GLY A 241 6.98 7.73 -5.66
C GLY A 241 6.48 8.19 -4.29
N THR A 242 6.05 7.23 -3.47
CA THR A 242 5.64 7.45 -2.08
C THR A 242 6.21 6.35 -1.21
N HIS A 243 7.23 6.66 -0.41
CA HIS A 243 8.09 5.63 0.18
C HIS A 243 8.36 5.84 1.67
N ILE A 244 8.63 4.75 2.36
CA ILE A 244 9.29 4.76 3.67
C ILE A 244 10.81 4.81 3.45
N HIS A 245 11.50 5.72 4.13
CA HIS A 245 12.94 5.87 4.06
C HIS A 245 13.65 5.42 5.35
N ASN A 246 14.91 5.03 5.26
CA ASN A 246 15.71 4.49 6.37
C ASN A 246 16.33 5.57 7.27
N GLY A 247 16.05 6.85 7.02
CA GLY A 247 16.56 7.95 7.83
C GLY A 247 15.90 8.04 9.21
N THR A 248 16.14 9.17 9.86
CA THR A 248 15.66 9.50 11.21
C THR A 248 15.05 10.89 11.30
N GLY A 249 14.94 11.63 10.18
CA GLY A 249 14.45 12.99 10.14
C GLY A 249 14.00 13.46 8.76
N CYS A 250 13.35 14.62 8.70
CA CYS A 250 12.83 15.20 7.45
C CYS A 250 13.61 16.43 6.95
N GLU A 251 14.52 16.98 7.76
CA GLU A 251 15.15 18.29 7.51
C GLU A 251 16.17 18.30 6.37
N THR A 252 16.87 17.18 6.15
CA THR A 252 17.93 17.07 5.14
C THR A 252 17.82 15.77 4.39
N THR A 253 18.35 15.71 3.17
CA THR A 253 18.41 14.47 2.37
C THR A 253 19.13 13.35 3.12
N GLU A 254 20.19 13.67 3.87
CA GLU A 254 20.91 12.74 4.74
C GLU A 254 20.03 12.24 5.90
N GLY A 255 19.33 13.15 6.58
CA GLY A 255 18.41 12.80 7.67
C GLY A 255 17.23 11.96 7.19
N GLN A 256 16.78 12.17 5.95
CA GLN A 256 15.74 11.37 5.30
C GLN A 256 16.27 9.98 4.90
N GLY A 257 17.54 9.87 4.48
CA GLY A 257 18.14 8.61 4.04
C GLY A 257 17.63 8.12 2.67
N GLY A 258 18.04 6.91 2.28
CA GLY A 258 17.49 6.17 1.12
C GLY A 258 16.22 5.41 1.48
N HIS A 259 15.66 4.64 0.54
CA HIS A 259 14.50 3.79 0.79
C HIS A 259 14.74 2.78 1.91
N TYR A 260 13.70 2.42 2.66
CA TYR A 260 13.78 1.50 3.80
C TYR A 260 13.51 0.06 3.39
N TYR A 261 14.57 -0.70 3.16
CA TYR A 261 14.51 -2.13 2.90
C TYR A 261 15.85 -2.79 3.25
N ASP A 262 15.86 -4.10 3.42
CA ASP A 262 17.06 -4.89 3.62
C ASP A 262 17.74 -5.16 2.27
N SER A 263 18.63 -4.24 1.87
CA SER A 263 19.44 -4.39 0.65
C SER A 263 20.45 -5.54 0.70
N GLY A 264 20.67 -6.17 1.86
CA GLY A 264 21.48 -7.37 1.99
C GLY A 264 20.72 -8.63 1.59
N GLU A 265 19.39 -8.61 1.75
CA GLU A 265 18.48 -9.71 1.40
C GLU A 265 17.81 -9.51 0.04
N LEU A 266 17.36 -8.28 -0.25
CA LEU A 266 16.68 -7.93 -1.49
C LEU A 266 17.66 -7.27 -2.46
N SER A 267 17.84 -7.91 -3.63
CA SER A 267 18.69 -7.40 -4.71
C SER A 267 18.03 -6.30 -5.54
N VAL A 268 16.70 -6.18 -5.45
CA VAL A 268 15.88 -5.16 -6.10
C VAL A 268 15.18 -4.35 -5.02
N ASP A 269 15.22 -3.03 -5.18
CA ASP A 269 14.53 -2.10 -4.27
C ASP A 269 13.01 -2.24 -4.44
N PRO A 270 12.28 -2.68 -3.39
CA PRO A 270 10.86 -2.98 -3.50
C PRO A 270 10.01 -1.72 -3.69
N TRP A 271 10.55 -0.54 -3.39
CA TRP A 271 9.83 0.74 -3.50
C TRP A 271 9.79 1.27 -4.94
N LEU A 272 10.52 0.69 -5.89
CA LEU A 272 10.55 1.16 -7.28
C LEU A 272 9.21 1.04 -8.01
N VAL A 273 8.32 0.18 -7.53
CA VAL A 273 6.99 -0.05 -8.11
C VAL A 273 5.89 0.70 -7.36
N GLU A 274 6.26 1.56 -6.41
CA GLU A 274 5.34 2.25 -5.50
C GLU A 274 5.17 3.73 -5.90
N SER A 275 3.93 4.18 -6.07
CA SER A 275 3.61 5.53 -6.59
C SER A 275 2.19 5.96 -6.19
N TYR A 276 1.89 7.26 -6.33
CA TYR A 276 0.48 7.68 -6.48
C TYR A 276 -0.05 7.33 -7.88
N TYR A 277 -1.37 7.17 -8.00
CA TYR A 277 -2.01 6.70 -9.24
C TYR A 277 -2.18 7.83 -10.25
N THR A 278 -2.88 8.88 -9.84
CA THR A 278 -3.15 10.06 -10.64
C THR A 278 -3.34 11.27 -9.73
N THR A 279 -3.22 12.46 -10.31
CA THR A 279 -3.62 13.71 -9.66
C THR A 279 -4.73 14.38 -10.45
N ASP A 280 -5.71 14.96 -9.75
CA ASP A 280 -6.73 15.77 -10.39
C ASP A 280 -6.19 17.17 -10.80
N SER A 281 -7.03 17.96 -11.46
CA SER A 281 -6.70 19.34 -11.87
C SER A 281 -6.30 20.29 -10.73
N SER A 282 -6.52 19.89 -9.46
CA SER A 282 -6.10 20.61 -8.26
C SER A 282 -4.80 20.07 -7.64
N GLY A 283 -4.19 19.06 -8.25
CA GLY A 283 -2.99 18.39 -7.73
C GLY A 283 -3.28 17.50 -6.52
N SER A 284 -4.51 16.99 -6.38
CA SER A 284 -4.86 16.03 -5.34
C SER A 284 -4.75 14.61 -5.89
N GLY A 285 -4.07 13.71 -5.17
CA GLY A 285 -3.88 12.33 -5.60
C GLY A 285 -3.87 11.33 -4.45
N ALA A 286 -4.32 10.11 -4.73
CA ALA A 286 -4.30 8.99 -3.79
C ALA A 286 -3.12 8.06 -4.07
N PHE A 287 -2.61 7.41 -3.03
CA PHE A 287 -1.59 6.38 -3.12
C PHE A 287 -1.89 5.22 -2.17
N VAL A 288 -1.57 4.01 -2.60
CA VAL A 288 -1.66 2.79 -1.80
C VAL A 288 -0.66 1.79 -2.34
N GLY A 289 -0.04 1.03 -1.44
CA GLY A 289 1.01 0.07 -1.77
C GLY A 289 1.17 -1.02 -0.73
N CYS A 290 1.78 -2.13 -1.13
CA CYS A 290 2.13 -3.25 -0.26
C CYS A 290 3.43 -3.87 -0.75
N VAL A 291 4.44 -3.93 0.10
CA VAL A 291 5.77 -4.45 -0.24
C VAL A 291 6.32 -5.36 0.85
N LEU A 292 7.19 -6.29 0.46
CA LEU A 292 8.09 -6.99 1.37
C LEU A 292 9.39 -6.20 1.45
N THR A 293 9.80 -5.83 2.66
CA THR A 293 10.98 -4.99 2.88
C THR A 293 12.24 -5.78 3.23
N GLY A 294 12.13 -7.09 3.44
CA GLY A 294 13.22 -7.95 3.90
C GLY A 294 13.34 -8.00 5.42
N SER A 295 13.85 -9.11 5.94
CA SER A 295 13.88 -9.45 7.38
C SER A 295 14.64 -8.44 8.25
N GLY A 296 15.58 -7.68 7.68
CA GLY A 296 16.28 -6.58 8.37
C GLY A 296 15.51 -5.25 8.44
N ALA A 297 14.37 -5.11 7.77
CA ALA A 297 13.63 -3.85 7.60
C ALA A 297 12.21 -3.85 8.19
N THR A 298 12.01 -4.55 9.31
CA THR A 298 10.69 -4.74 9.95
C THR A 298 10.26 -3.63 10.91
N LYS A 299 10.99 -2.50 11.01
CA LYS A 299 10.76 -1.42 12.00
C LYS A 299 10.44 -0.09 11.34
N TYR A 300 9.14 0.16 11.17
CA TYR A 300 8.61 1.35 10.48
C TYR A 300 8.43 2.59 11.38
N GLU A 301 8.39 2.40 12.70
CA GLU A 301 8.26 3.52 13.64
C GLU A 301 9.46 4.47 13.56
N ASN A 302 9.19 5.78 13.63
CA ASN A 302 10.16 6.86 13.53
C ASN A 302 10.90 6.94 12.18
N ARG A 303 10.40 6.25 11.15
CA ARG A 303 10.94 6.36 9.79
C ARG A 303 10.31 7.54 9.05
N PRO A 304 11.08 8.27 8.23
CA PRO A 304 10.53 9.25 7.31
C PRO A 304 9.66 8.60 6.24
N PHE A 305 8.47 9.14 6.00
CA PHE A 305 7.68 8.90 4.80
C PHE A 305 7.84 10.09 3.85
N VAL A 306 8.21 9.83 2.60
CA VAL A 306 8.53 10.86 1.61
C VAL A 306 7.61 10.74 0.40
N VAL A 307 7.09 11.88 -0.07
CA VAL A 307 6.34 11.99 -1.33
C VAL A 307 7.22 12.66 -2.38
N HIS A 308 7.29 12.06 -3.56
CA HIS A 308 8.12 12.52 -4.67
C HIS A 308 7.30 13.21 -5.78
N GLY A 309 7.96 14.08 -6.53
CA GLY A 309 7.43 14.69 -7.75
C GLY A 309 7.57 13.80 -8.98
N THR A 310 6.99 14.22 -10.09
CA THR A 310 7.12 13.58 -11.42
C THR A 310 8.58 13.49 -11.87
N ASP A 311 9.43 14.42 -11.44
CA ASP A 311 10.87 14.46 -11.69
C ASP A 311 11.72 13.65 -10.69
N GLY A 312 11.08 12.95 -9.75
CA GLY A 312 11.72 12.18 -8.69
C GLY A 312 12.23 13.00 -7.50
N SER A 313 12.07 14.33 -7.53
CA SER A 313 12.44 15.19 -6.41
C SER A 313 11.62 14.89 -5.15
N ARG A 314 12.21 15.09 -3.97
CA ARG A 314 11.49 14.92 -2.69
C ARG A 314 10.72 16.19 -2.38
N LEU A 315 9.39 16.10 -2.31
CA LEU A 315 8.51 17.26 -2.17
C LEU A 315 8.08 17.50 -0.72
N SER A 316 7.69 16.44 -0.02
CA SER A 316 7.26 16.49 1.37
C SER A 316 7.76 15.31 2.18
N CYS A 317 7.85 15.50 3.50
CA CYS A 317 8.28 14.47 4.44
C CYS A 317 7.53 14.57 5.77
N GLY A 318 7.26 13.42 6.38
CA GLY A 318 6.70 13.29 7.73
C GLY A 318 7.27 12.07 8.44
N ILE A 319 7.31 12.08 9.77
CA ILE A 319 7.81 10.95 10.56
C ILE A 319 6.65 10.05 10.97
N LEU A 320 6.79 8.75 10.71
CA LEU A 320 5.82 7.72 11.08
C LEU A 320 5.79 7.52 12.60
N ASN A 321 4.62 7.75 13.20
CA ASN A 321 4.39 7.54 14.62
C ASN A 321 3.36 6.42 14.81
N ARG A 322 3.61 5.51 15.74
CA ARG A 322 2.66 4.45 16.07
C ARG A 322 1.40 5.05 16.69
N THR A 323 0.23 4.60 16.26
CA THR A 323 -1.05 4.95 16.87
C THR A 323 -1.71 3.71 17.46
N THR A 324 -2.41 3.88 18.59
CA THR A 324 -3.25 2.86 19.22
C THR A 324 -4.74 3.09 18.96
N GLU A 325 -5.08 4.17 18.25
CA GLU A 325 -6.46 4.53 17.92
C GLU A 325 -6.84 3.95 16.55
N VAL A 326 -7.26 2.69 16.55
CA VAL A 326 -7.81 1.99 15.39
C VAL A 326 -9.28 1.71 15.70
N ASP A 327 -10.14 2.74 15.61
CA ASP A 327 -11.60 2.50 15.63
C ASP A 327 -12.08 2.23 14.20
N MET A 328 -12.03 0.95 13.81
CA MET A 328 -12.46 0.45 12.50
C MET A 328 -13.98 0.22 12.44
N THR A 329 -14.72 0.48 13.53
CA THR A 329 -16.12 0.05 13.66
C THR A 329 -17.16 1.12 13.30
N ASN A 330 -16.74 2.33 12.92
CA ASN A 330 -17.68 3.44 12.74
C ASN A 330 -17.43 4.27 11.48
N PRO A 331 -18.14 4.00 10.35
CA PRO A 331 -18.06 4.82 9.14
C PRO A 331 -18.71 6.21 9.29
N SER A 332 -19.03 6.66 10.51
CA SER A 332 -19.72 7.92 10.79
C SER A 332 -19.17 8.73 11.98
N SER A 333 -18.11 8.29 12.66
CA SER A 333 -17.43 9.18 13.60
C SER A 333 -16.50 10.09 12.79
N SER A 334 -16.88 11.36 12.74
CA SER A 334 -16.06 12.47 12.27
C SER A 334 -14.58 12.25 12.53
N ALA A 335 -13.76 12.46 11.50
CA ALA A 335 -12.36 12.84 11.63
C ALA A 335 -12.11 13.41 13.02
N GLN A 336 -11.35 12.70 13.86
CA GLN A 336 -10.68 13.39 14.95
C GLN A 336 -9.71 14.34 14.25
N VAL A 337 -10.24 15.55 14.08
CA VAL A 337 -9.53 16.74 13.70
C VAL A 337 -8.37 16.85 14.69
N VAL A 338 -7.17 16.48 14.28
CA VAL A 338 -5.98 17.18 14.76
C VAL A 338 -6.14 18.60 14.24
N SER A 339 -6.89 19.38 15.00
CA SER A 339 -7.07 20.81 14.84
C SER A 339 -5.72 21.41 15.21
N CYS A 340 -4.79 21.41 14.26
CA CYS A 340 -3.60 22.24 14.35
C CYS A 340 -4.02 23.70 14.09
N THR A 341 -4.72 24.30 15.05
CA THR A 341 -4.88 25.76 15.10
C THR A 341 -3.56 26.35 15.56
N ILE A 342 -2.83 26.95 14.62
CA ILE A 342 -1.71 27.85 14.91
C ILE A 342 -2.23 28.99 15.79
N SER A 343 -1.91 28.95 17.08
CA SER A 343 -2.08 30.12 17.95
C SER A 343 -0.97 31.12 17.65
N ILE A 344 -1.31 32.17 16.91
CA ILE A 344 -0.48 33.38 16.82
C ILE A 344 -0.50 34.03 18.20
N VAL A 345 0.63 33.97 18.89
CA VAL A 345 0.86 34.75 20.13
C VAL A 345 0.99 36.21 19.72
N THR A 346 -0.10 36.98 19.77
CA THR A 346 0.00 38.43 19.81
C THR A 346 0.25 38.87 21.25
N SER A 347 1.52 39.16 21.56
CA SER A 347 1.92 39.89 22.76
C SER A 347 1.30 41.29 22.74
N VAL A 348 0.25 41.52 23.53
CA VAL A 348 -0.19 42.88 23.85
C VAL A 348 0.58 43.35 25.06
N VAL A 349 1.52 44.26 24.80
CA VAL A 349 2.16 45.11 25.81
C VAL A 349 1.08 46.05 26.36
N LEU A 350 0.64 45.86 27.61
CA LEU A 350 -0.09 46.90 28.31
C LEU A 350 0.91 47.86 28.97
N SER A 351 1.07 49.02 28.35
CA SER A 351 1.66 50.19 28.98
C SER A 351 0.69 50.79 30.01
N SER A 352 1.26 51.14 31.15
CA SER A 352 0.71 51.93 32.25
C SER A 352 -0.03 53.20 31.83
N ILE A 353 -1.22 53.43 32.42
CA ILE A 353 -1.77 54.77 32.65
C ILE A 353 -2.42 54.81 34.04
N SER A 354 -1.83 55.63 34.92
CA SER A 354 -2.41 56.09 36.17
C SER A 354 -3.44 57.18 35.91
N PHE A 355 -4.56 57.23 36.64
CA PHE A 355 -5.20 58.49 37.04
C PHE A 355 -5.97 58.33 38.36
N LEU A 356 -5.86 59.38 39.18
CA LEU A 356 -6.36 59.59 40.54
C LEU A 356 -7.90 59.83 40.62
N ILE A 357 -8.34 59.95 41.88
CA ILE A 357 -9.50 60.67 42.46
C ILE A 357 -10.74 59.75 42.60
N SER A 358 -11.33 59.55 43.78
CA SER A 358 -11.50 60.38 44.99
C SER A 358 -11.21 59.66 46.31
#